data_AF-A0A914DKV4-F1
#
_entry.id   AF-A0A914DKV4-F1
#
_cell.length_a   1.000
_cell.length_b   1.000
_cell.length_c   1.000
_cell.angle_alpha   90.00
_cell.angle_beta   90.00
_cell.angle_gamma   90.00
#
_symmetry.space_group_name_H-M   'P 1'
#
loop_
_entity.id
_entity.type
_entity.pdbx_description
1 polymer ?
#
loop_
_entity_poly.entity_id
_entity_poly.type
_entity_poly.pdbx_seq_one_letter_code
_entity_poly.pdbx_strand_id
1 'polypeptide(L)'
;MRVHPGLWNDRLQRLRALGFNAVQVYVPWNLHEPTEGKYISKVQNYYNKLLDLVVPLLYKNGGPILTIQVENEYGYAGHCSRDYMVWLRDLIRSKVGNETLLTTGPAVCTEFWVNWFTSWGQTNGNSPNPASVVENLNYMYYHWNASVNFYMVHGGTNFGFMNGAGITTSYDYGALIAENGDITPAYTAVHAWVKNITNWPQPPLPIPANNPPWA
;
A
#
# COMPACT_ATOMS: atom_id res chain seq x y z
N MET A 1 -1.79 -13.13 -3.20
CA MET A 1 -2.36 -11.83 -3.62
C MET A 1 -3.69 -11.67 -2.92
N ARG A 2 -3.99 -10.49 -2.35
CA ARG A 2 -5.14 -10.33 -1.41
C ARG A 2 -6.47 -9.97 -2.07
N VAL A 3 -6.46 -9.71 -3.37
CA VAL A 3 -7.64 -9.37 -4.17
C VAL A 3 -7.60 -10.19 -5.45
N HIS A 4 -8.71 -10.86 -5.78
CA HIS A 4 -8.81 -11.62 -7.02
C HIS A 4 -8.66 -10.69 -8.24
N PRO A 5 -7.93 -11.10 -9.32
CA PRO A 5 -7.71 -10.25 -10.49
C PRO A 5 -8.97 -9.67 -11.13
N GLY A 6 -10.05 -10.44 -11.18
CA GLY A 6 -11.34 -9.98 -11.70
C GLY A 6 -11.96 -8.79 -10.94
N LEU A 7 -11.47 -8.49 -9.73
CA LEU A 7 -11.96 -7.41 -8.88
C LEU A 7 -11.03 -6.19 -8.88
N TRP A 8 -9.81 -6.27 -9.44
CA TRP A 8 -8.84 -5.18 -9.36
C TRP A 8 -9.36 -3.87 -9.95
N ASN A 9 -10.03 -3.95 -11.11
CA ASN A 9 -10.57 -2.75 -11.74
C ASN A 9 -11.60 -2.05 -10.84
N ASP A 10 -12.50 -2.80 -10.21
CA ASP A 10 -13.45 -2.21 -9.24
C ASP A 10 -12.70 -1.57 -8.06
N ARG A 11 -11.74 -2.28 -7.46
CA ARG A 11 -11.01 -1.73 -6.29
C ARG A 11 -10.27 -0.45 -6.67
N LEU A 12 -9.58 -0.43 -7.81
CA LEU A 12 -8.89 0.77 -8.32
C LEU A 12 -9.86 1.92 -8.65
N GLN A 13 -11.05 1.62 -9.18
CA GLN A 13 -12.09 2.64 -9.40
C GLN A 13 -12.59 3.23 -8.08
N ARG A 14 -12.74 2.41 -7.03
CA ARG A 14 -13.10 2.88 -5.67
C ARG A 14 -12.01 3.78 -5.07
N LEU A 15 -10.73 3.46 -5.29
CA LEU A 15 -9.61 4.35 -4.92
C LEU A 15 -9.68 5.67 -5.70
N ARG A 16 -9.89 5.62 -7.01
CA ARG A 16 -10.02 6.83 -7.83
C ARG A 16 -11.21 7.68 -7.39
N ALA A 17 -12.31 7.07 -6.96
CA ALA A 17 -13.48 7.79 -6.47
C ALA A 17 -13.24 8.54 -5.16
N LEU A 18 -12.30 8.10 -4.30
CA LEU A 18 -11.82 8.90 -3.14
C LEU A 18 -11.10 10.18 -3.55
N GLY A 19 -10.71 10.33 -4.82
CA GLY A 19 -9.85 11.41 -5.29
C GLY A 19 -8.36 11.11 -5.08
N PHE A 20 -8.00 9.84 -4.82
CA PHE A 20 -6.59 9.45 -4.72
C PHE A 20 -5.92 9.51 -6.09
N ASN A 21 -4.64 9.87 -6.09
CA ASN A 21 -3.82 10.09 -7.28
C ASN A 21 -2.67 9.08 -7.43
N ALA A 22 -2.49 8.19 -6.45
CA ALA A 22 -1.49 7.13 -6.45
C ALA A 22 -2.01 5.90 -5.70
N VAL A 23 -1.37 4.75 -5.95
CA VAL A 23 -1.58 3.50 -5.21
C VAL A 23 -0.21 2.90 -4.88
N GLN A 24 -0.06 2.37 -3.66
CA GLN A 24 1.11 1.63 -3.23
C GLN A 24 0.78 0.15 -3.13
N VAL A 25 1.68 -0.72 -3.60
CA VAL A 25 1.56 -2.17 -3.51
C VAL A 25 2.88 -2.80 -3.08
N TYR A 26 2.81 -3.87 -2.31
CA TYR A 26 3.95 -4.74 -2.05
C TYR A 26 4.08 -5.81 -3.14
N VAL A 27 5.32 -6.22 -3.43
CA VAL A 27 5.60 -7.39 -4.27
C VAL A 27 6.07 -8.54 -3.38
N PRO A 28 5.20 -9.50 -3.02
CA PRO A 28 5.54 -10.58 -2.11
C PRO A 28 6.41 -11.63 -2.81
N TRP A 29 7.71 -11.65 -2.50
CA TRP A 29 8.68 -12.54 -3.14
C TRP A 29 8.26 -14.02 -3.13
N ASN A 30 7.71 -14.51 -2.02
CA ASN A 30 7.27 -15.90 -1.89
C ASN A 30 6.19 -16.36 -2.89
N LEU A 31 5.39 -15.44 -3.46
CA LEU A 31 4.46 -15.77 -4.54
C LEU A 31 5.15 -15.97 -5.90
N HIS A 32 6.33 -15.39 -6.06
CA HIS A 32 7.06 -15.36 -7.33
C HIS A 32 8.28 -16.30 -7.34
N GLU A 33 8.69 -16.83 -6.18
CA GLU A 33 9.70 -17.89 -6.04
C GLU A 33 9.31 -18.89 -4.92
N PRO A 34 8.41 -19.85 -5.20
CA PRO A 34 7.83 -20.74 -4.17
C PRO A 34 8.77 -21.86 -3.67
N THR A 35 9.94 -22.06 -4.29
CA THR A 35 10.90 -23.13 -3.94
C THR A 35 12.31 -22.58 -3.75
N GLU A 36 13.01 -23.07 -2.72
CA GLU A 36 14.23 -22.47 -2.15
C GLU A 36 15.53 -22.60 -3.00
N GLY A 37 16.45 -21.65 -2.78
CA GLY A 37 17.91 -21.83 -2.84
C GLY A 37 18.65 -20.69 -2.08
N LYS A 38 20.00 -20.65 -2.11
CA LYS A 38 20.86 -19.78 -1.24
C LYS A 38 20.51 -18.26 -1.22
N TYR A 39 20.17 -17.74 -0.04
CA TYR A 39 19.65 -16.40 0.27
C TYR A 39 20.14 -15.20 -0.58
N ILE A 40 21.40 -14.76 -0.48
CA ILE A 40 21.86 -13.53 -1.17
C ILE A 40 21.78 -13.65 -2.70
N SER A 41 22.20 -14.80 -3.25
CA SER A 41 22.08 -15.04 -4.69
C SER A 41 20.62 -15.04 -5.16
N LYS A 42 19.67 -15.40 -4.28
CA LYS A 42 18.25 -15.34 -4.60
C LYS A 42 17.67 -13.95 -4.52
N VAL A 43 18.05 -13.15 -3.52
CA VAL A 43 17.66 -11.73 -3.47
C VAL A 43 18.09 -11.07 -4.77
N GLN A 44 19.36 -11.23 -5.18
CA GLN A 44 19.83 -10.67 -6.45
C GLN A 44 19.07 -11.21 -7.67
N ASN A 45 18.82 -12.52 -7.75
CA ASN A 45 18.09 -13.11 -8.88
C ASN A 45 16.63 -12.67 -8.96
N TYR A 46 15.95 -12.60 -7.81
CA TYR A 46 14.58 -12.11 -7.71
C TYR A 46 14.50 -10.64 -8.09
N TYR A 47 15.36 -9.79 -7.52
CA TYR A 47 15.41 -8.38 -7.87
C TYR A 47 15.73 -8.18 -9.34
N ASN A 48 16.64 -8.95 -9.94
CA ASN A 48 16.89 -8.86 -11.39
C ASN A 48 15.62 -9.14 -12.20
N LYS A 49 14.91 -10.24 -11.92
CA LYS A 49 13.66 -10.58 -12.62
C LYS A 49 12.56 -9.54 -12.38
N LEU A 50 12.40 -9.08 -11.14
CA LEU A 50 11.41 -8.08 -10.78
C LEU A 50 11.71 -6.75 -11.47
N LEU A 51 12.96 -6.30 -11.41
CA LEU A 51 13.38 -5.02 -11.98
C LEU A 51 13.30 -5.04 -13.51
N ASP A 52 13.53 -6.17 -14.17
CA ASP A 52 13.33 -6.28 -15.61
C ASP A 52 11.85 -6.08 -16.01
N LEU A 53 10.89 -6.40 -15.13
CA LEU A 53 9.45 -6.10 -15.31
C LEU A 53 9.08 -4.67 -14.90
N VAL A 54 9.73 -4.15 -13.86
CA VAL A 54 9.43 -2.82 -13.28
C VAL A 54 10.01 -1.69 -14.12
N VAL A 55 11.20 -1.87 -14.70
CA VAL A 55 11.91 -0.80 -15.44
C VAL A 55 11.07 -0.22 -16.58
N PRO A 56 10.42 -1.01 -17.46
CA PRO A 56 9.54 -0.45 -18.49
C PRO A 56 8.34 0.34 -17.94
N LEU A 57 7.92 0.05 -16.69
CA LEU A 57 6.78 0.68 -16.04
C LEU A 57 7.16 1.92 -15.22
N LEU A 58 8.45 2.31 -15.18
CA LEU A 58 8.88 3.55 -14.52
C LEU A 58 8.30 4.78 -15.21
N TYR A 59 7.98 5.80 -14.42
CA TYR A 59 7.41 7.06 -14.92
C TYR A 59 8.29 7.75 -15.97
N LYS A 60 9.60 7.78 -15.75
CA LYS A 60 10.57 8.30 -16.73
C LYS A 60 10.59 7.53 -18.06
N ASN A 61 10.09 6.29 -18.06
CA ASN A 61 9.97 5.43 -19.23
C ASN A 61 8.53 5.41 -19.78
N GLY A 62 7.65 6.29 -19.31
CA GLY A 62 6.25 6.41 -19.75
C GLY A 62 5.24 5.53 -18.99
N GLY A 63 5.67 4.83 -17.94
CA GLY A 63 4.78 4.00 -17.12
C GLY A 63 4.25 4.71 -15.86
N PRO A 64 3.52 3.99 -14.98
CA PRO A 64 2.89 4.59 -13.81
C PRO A 64 3.74 4.62 -12.53
N ILE A 65 4.92 3.97 -12.49
CA ILE A 65 5.70 3.80 -11.26
C ILE A 65 6.55 5.04 -10.99
N LEU A 66 6.19 5.80 -9.96
CA LEU A 66 6.86 7.06 -9.56
C LEU A 66 8.06 6.83 -8.63
N THR A 67 7.91 5.96 -7.64
CA THR A 67 8.90 5.73 -6.57
C THR A 67 9.03 4.25 -6.24
N ILE A 68 10.16 3.85 -5.66
CA ILE A 68 10.41 2.48 -5.20
C ILE A 68 10.99 2.55 -3.79
N GLN A 69 10.38 1.82 -2.86
CA GLN A 69 10.90 1.65 -1.50
C GLN A 69 12.00 0.57 -1.51
N VAL A 70 13.10 0.84 -0.79
CA VAL A 70 14.17 -0.12 -0.57
C VAL A 70 13.98 -0.74 0.81
N GLU A 71 13.78 -2.06 0.86
CA GLU A 71 13.47 -2.78 2.11
C GLU A 71 12.16 -2.29 2.77
N ASN A 72 11.81 -2.85 3.94
CA ASN A 72 10.69 -2.41 4.75
C ASN A 72 11.06 -2.35 6.23
N GLU A 73 10.86 -1.19 6.85
CA GLU A 73 11.04 -0.96 8.30
C GLU A 73 12.32 -1.59 8.90
N TYR A 74 13.43 -1.59 8.14
CA TYR A 74 14.64 -2.36 8.47
C TYR A 74 15.16 -2.13 9.90
N GLY A 75 15.04 -0.90 10.40
CA GLY A 75 15.45 -0.53 11.77
C GLY A 75 14.58 -1.10 12.89
N TYR A 76 13.34 -1.53 12.61
CA TYR A 76 12.40 -2.02 13.62
C TYR A 76 12.87 -3.33 14.26
N ALA A 77 13.39 -4.27 13.45
CA ALA A 77 13.82 -5.59 13.92
C ALA A 77 15.21 -5.60 14.60
N GLY A 78 15.73 -4.43 15.00
CA GLY A 78 17.07 -4.28 15.56
C GLY A 78 18.19 -4.54 14.54
N HIS A 79 17.85 -4.68 13.25
CA HIS A 79 18.83 -4.81 12.19
C HIS A 79 19.48 -3.45 11.90
N CYS A 80 20.80 -3.46 11.72
CA CYS A 80 21.59 -2.24 11.54
C CYS A 80 22.69 -2.39 10.48
N SER A 81 22.64 -3.42 9.63
CA SER A 81 23.65 -3.61 8.59
C SER A 81 23.51 -2.53 7.51
N ARG A 82 24.35 -1.50 7.64
CA ARG A 82 24.49 -0.46 6.64
C ARG A 82 24.97 -1.03 5.30
N ASP A 83 25.86 -2.01 5.34
CA ASP A 83 26.42 -2.63 4.14
C ASP A 83 25.34 -3.34 3.31
N TYR A 84 24.41 -4.05 3.98
CA TYR A 84 23.25 -4.65 3.31
C TYR A 84 22.35 -3.60 2.65
N MET A 85 22.00 -2.53 3.38
CA MET A 85 21.14 -1.46 2.86
C MET A 85 21.80 -0.73 1.68
N VAL A 86 23.12 -0.48 1.75
CA VAL A 86 23.91 0.12 0.67
C VAL A 86 23.96 -0.80 -0.54
N TRP A 87 24.24 -2.10 -0.34
CA TRP A 87 24.26 -3.08 -1.40
C TRP A 87 22.90 -3.19 -2.11
N LEU A 88 21.80 -3.28 -1.36
CA LEU A 88 20.46 -3.41 -1.92
C LEU A 88 20.05 -2.15 -2.71
N ARG A 89 20.34 -0.97 -2.16
CA ARG A 89 20.17 0.31 -2.84
C ARG A 89 20.91 0.34 -4.17
N ASP A 90 22.19 -0.08 -4.17
CA ASP A 90 23.03 -0.02 -5.36
C ASP A 90 22.63 -1.07 -6.41
N LEU A 91 22.18 -2.25 -5.97
CA LEU A 91 21.57 -3.24 -6.85
C LEU A 91 20.34 -2.68 -7.56
N ILE A 92 19.41 -2.05 -6.82
CA ILE A 92 18.21 -1.45 -7.42
C ILE A 92 18.61 -0.31 -8.38
N ARG A 93 19.48 0.61 -7.95
CA ARG A 93 19.97 1.73 -8.78
C ARG A 93 20.65 1.28 -10.07
N SER A 94 21.35 0.15 -10.06
CA SER A 94 22.00 -0.40 -11.26
C SER A 94 21.02 -0.68 -12.40
N LYS A 95 19.74 -0.91 -12.08
CA LYS A 95 18.66 -1.18 -13.03
C LYS A 95 17.75 0.02 -13.26
N VAL A 96 17.36 0.72 -12.20
CA VAL A 96 16.36 1.80 -12.28
C VAL A 96 16.98 3.17 -12.54
N GLY A 97 18.31 3.30 -12.45
CA GLY A 97 19.04 4.56 -12.57
C GLY A 97 18.89 5.49 -11.35
N ASN A 98 19.79 6.47 -11.26
CA ASN A 98 19.88 7.38 -10.10
C ASN A 98 18.76 8.42 -10.00
N GLU A 99 18.00 8.63 -11.07
CA GLU A 99 16.87 9.57 -11.11
C GLU A 99 15.60 9.03 -10.44
N THR A 100 15.52 7.71 -10.21
CA THR A 100 14.39 7.11 -9.50
C THR A 100 14.51 7.45 -8.02
N LEU A 101 13.49 8.14 -7.48
CA LEU A 101 13.48 8.61 -6.11
C LEU A 101 13.54 7.44 -5.11
N LEU A 102 14.64 7.41 -4.35
CA LEU A 102 14.78 6.62 -3.12
C LEU A 102 14.57 7.60 -1.97
N THR A 103 13.40 7.55 -1.36
CA THR A 103 12.84 8.69 -0.60
C THR A 103 13.64 9.00 0.68
N THR A 104 14.05 10.26 0.83
CA THR A 104 14.39 10.92 2.11
C THR A 104 13.78 12.34 2.19
N GLY A 105 12.76 12.61 1.38
CA GLY A 105 12.10 13.90 1.17
C GLY A 105 11.30 13.88 -0.15
N PRO A 106 10.15 14.58 -0.31
CA PRO A 106 9.43 15.45 0.64
C PRO A 106 8.89 14.71 1.88
N ALA A 107 8.27 15.43 2.81
CA ALA A 107 7.58 14.83 3.95
C ALA A 107 6.55 13.81 3.44
N VAL A 108 6.69 12.56 3.90
CA VAL A 108 5.82 11.47 3.45
C VAL A 108 5.55 10.53 4.61
N CYS A 109 4.27 10.24 4.83
CA CYS A 109 3.84 9.10 5.64
C CYS A 109 3.62 7.93 4.69
N THR A 110 4.59 7.02 4.61
CA THR A 110 4.55 5.86 3.69
C THR A 110 3.57 4.78 4.14
N GLU A 111 3.20 4.77 5.42
CA GLU A 111 2.14 3.92 5.97
C GLU A 111 1.34 4.68 7.04
N PHE A 112 0.22 5.28 6.62
CA PHE A 112 -0.75 5.83 7.56
C PHE A 112 -1.74 4.74 7.96
N TRP A 113 -1.51 4.17 9.14
CA TRP A 113 -2.38 3.16 9.71
C TRP A 113 -3.70 3.76 10.19
N VAL A 114 -4.78 3.51 9.44
CA VAL A 114 -6.13 3.91 9.88
C VAL A 114 -6.63 3.03 11.01
N ASN A 115 -6.17 1.77 11.06
CA ASN A 115 -6.53 0.76 12.05
C ASN A 115 -5.51 -0.39 12.01
N TRP A 116 -5.87 -1.63 12.38
CA TRP A 116 -4.96 -2.76 12.50
C TRP A 116 -5.52 -4.06 11.92
N PHE A 117 -4.66 -5.08 11.77
CA PHE A 117 -5.08 -6.42 11.40
C PHE A 117 -5.77 -7.15 12.57
N THR A 118 -6.58 -8.16 12.24
CA THR A 118 -7.29 -8.97 13.25
C THR A 118 -6.52 -10.25 13.56
N SER A 119 -6.30 -10.51 14.84
CA SER A 119 -5.67 -11.73 15.33
C SER A 119 -6.68 -12.82 15.68
N TRP A 120 -6.29 -14.09 15.58
CA TRP A 120 -7.12 -15.21 16.04
C TRP A 120 -7.40 -15.08 17.54
N GLY A 121 -8.68 -15.23 17.93
CA GLY A 121 -9.13 -15.08 19.31
C GLY A 121 -9.39 -13.63 19.75
N GLN A 122 -9.16 -12.65 18.88
CA GLN A 122 -9.54 -11.27 19.13
C GLN A 122 -11.07 -11.13 19.16
N THR A 123 -11.59 -10.48 20.21
CA THR A 123 -13.04 -10.29 20.42
C THR A 123 -13.53 -8.89 20.05
N ASN A 124 -12.63 -7.91 19.99
CA ASN A 124 -12.96 -6.55 19.61
C ASN A 124 -12.85 -6.37 18.09
N GLY A 125 -13.86 -5.77 17.47
CA GLY A 125 -13.82 -5.47 16.04
C GLY A 125 -12.81 -4.38 15.69
N ASN A 126 -12.23 -4.47 14.50
CA ASN A 126 -11.37 -3.42 13.95
C ASN A 126 -12.23 -2.46 13.14
N SER A 127 -12.63 -1.33 13.72
CA SER A 127 -13.20 -0.20 12.97
C SER A 127 -12.54 1.12 13.40
N PRO A 128 -11.99 1.91 12.47
CA PRO A 128 -11.41 3.20 12.81
C PRO A 128 -12.49 4.21 13.19
N ASN A 129 -12.13 5.22 13.99
CA ASN A 129 -12.97 6.40 14.17
C ASN A 129 -12.76 7.35 12.97
N PRO A 130 -13.77 7.60 12.13
CA PRO A 130 -13.61 8.44 10.94
C PRO A 130 -13.17 9.88 11.24
N ALA A 131 -13.59 10.45 12.36
CA ALA A 131 -13.21 11.81 12.75
C ALA A 131 -11.72 11.88 13.08
N SER A 132 -11.20 10.90 13.83
CA SER A 132 -9.76 10.81 14.14
C SER A 132 -8.91 10.59 12.89
N VAL A 133 -9.39 9.81 11.91
CA VAL A 133 -8.70 9.65 10.61
C VAL A 133 -8.58 11.01 9.91
N VAL A 134 -9.67 11.76 9.81
CA VAL A 134 -9.69 13.09 9.17
C VAL A 134 -8.83 14.11 9.92
N GLU A 135 -8.82 14.08 11.25
CA GLU A 135 -7.98 14.94 12.08
C GLU A 135 -6.48 14.71 11.80
N ASN A 136 -6.04 13.45 11.75
CA ASN A 136 -4.66 13.11 11.40
C ASN A 136 -4.30 13.53 9.97
N LEU A 137 -5.23 13.39 9.02
CA LEU A 137 -5.04 13.86 7.64
C LEU A 137 -4.92 15.38 7.56
N ASN A 138 -5.75 16.12 8.31
CA ASN A 138 -5.60 17.58 8.42
C ASN A 138 -4.21 17.94 8.93
N TYR A 139 -3.71 17.20 9.92
CA TYR A 139 -2.38 17.44 10.46
C TYR A 139 -1.28 17.20 9.42
N MET A 140 -1.24 16.01 8.82
CA MET A 140 -0.23 15.68 7.81
C MET A 140 -0.30 16.58 6.57
N TYR A 141 -1.49 16.86 6.06
CA TYR A 141 -1.66 17.62 4.82
C TYR A 141 -1.48 19.13 5.04
N TYR A 142 -2.22 19.75 5.96
CA TYR A 142 -2.21 21.21 6.12
C TYR A 142 -1.04 21.72 6.96
N HIS A 143 -0.58 20.96 7.96
CA HIS A 143 0.54 21.41 8.79
C HIS A 143 1.90 20.98 8.27
N TRP A 144 2.03 19.78 7.70
CA TRP A 144 3.32 19.26 7.24
C TRP A 144 3.51 19.30 5.72
N ASN A 145 2.47 19.63 4.96
CA ASN A 145 2.48 19.52 3.50
C ASN A 145 2.98 18.13 3.05
N ALA A 146 2.57 17.10 3.78
CA ALA A 146 3.07 15.74 3.60
C ALA A 146 2.23 14.98 2.57
N SER A 147 2.90 14.14 1.79
CA SER A 147 2.23 13.06 1.05
C SER A 147 1.85 11.95 2.03
N VAL A 148 0.71 11.30 1.81
CA VAL A 148 0.20 10.28 2.72
C VAL A 148 -0.23 9.05 1.92
N ASN A 149 0.24 7.88 2.32
CA ASN A 149 -0.21 6.59 1.81
C ASN A 149 -1.01 5.84 2.88
N PHE A 150 -2.27 5.53 2.60
CA PHE A 150 -3.14 4.80 3.54
C PHE A 150 -2.77 3.32 3.58
N TYR A 151 -2.46 2.82 4.77
CA TYR A 151 -2.26 1.39 5.02
C TYR A 151 -3.34 0.91 6.01
N MET A 152 -4.35 0.14 5.61
CA MET A 152 -4.76 -0.20 4.25
C MET A 152 -5.88 0.71 3.76
N VAL A 153 -5.83 1.11 2.49
CA VAL A 153 -7.04 1.63 1.82
C VAL A 153 -8.05 0.51 1.54
N HIS A 154 -7.55 -0.67 1.16
CA HIS A 154 -8.28 -1.93 0.98
C HIS A 154 -7.34 -3.06 1.35
N GLY A 155 -7.67 -3.85 2.37
CA GLY A 155 -6.80 -4.93 2.81
C GLY A 155 -7.07 -6.28 2.11
N GLY A 156 -8.34 -6.63 1.92
CA GLY A 156 -8.76 -7.85 1.19
C GLY A 156 -8.64 -9.11 2.05
N THR A 157 -8.17 -10.21 1.44
CA THR A 157 -8.18 -11.54 2.08
C THR A 157 -6.81 -12.21 1.99
N ASN A 158 -6.34 -12.81 3.08
CA ASN A 158 -5.21 -13.73 3.07
C ASN A 158 -5.68 -15.11 2.58
N PHE A 159 -5.83 -15.29 1.27
CA PHE A 159 -6.26 -16.57 0.70
C PHE A 159 -5.29 -17.72 0.99
N GLY A 160 -5.83 -18.94 1.14
CA GLY A 160 -5.02 -20.14 1.40
C GLY A 160 -4.21 -19.99 2.69
N PHE A 161 -2.91 -20.29 2.62
CA PHE A 161 -1.98 -20.23 3.75
C PHE A 161 -1.07 -19.00 3.71
N MET A 162 -1.59 -17.87 3.17
CA MET A 162 -0.81 -16.64 2.99
C MET A 162 -0.86 -15.70 4.19
N ASN A 163 -1.56 -16.06 5.27
CA ASN A 163 -1.64 -15.23 6.48
C ASN A 163 -0.32 -15.26 7.27
N GLY A 164 -0.03 -14.16 7.96
CA GLY A 164 1.02 -14.14 8.97
C GLY A 164 0.65 -14.94 10.21
N ALA A 165 1.64 -15.24 11.05
CA ALA A 165 1.41 -15.97 12.30
C ALA A 165 0.42 -15.21 13.21
N GLY A 166 -0.61 -15.91 13.70
CA GLY A 166 -1.63 -15.33 14.57
C GLY A 166 -2.65 -14.41 13.88
N ILE A 167 -2.47 -14.08 12.61
CA ILE A 167 -3.38 -13.22 11.83
C ILE A 167 -4.48 -14.06 11.19
N THR A 168 -5.71 -13.55 11.21
CA THR A 168 -6.87 -14.23 10.59
C THR A 168 -6.81 -14.25 9.06
N THR A 169 -7.67 -15.05 8.45
CA THR A 169 -7.86 -15.10 6.99
C THR A 169 -8.34 -13.76 6.44
N SER A 170 -9.27 -13.12 7.14
CA SER A 170 -9.69 -11.76 6.80
C SER A 170 -8.52 -10.80 6.96
N TYR A 171 -8.30 -9.98 5.93
CA TYR A 171 -7.42 -8.83 6.01
C TYR A 171 -8.21 -7.54 5.81
N ASP A 172 -9.46 -7.49 6.26
CA ASP A 172 -10.33 -6.31 6.19
C ASP A 172 -9.64 -5.05 6.74
N TYR A 173 -8.89 -5.23 7.83
CA TYR A 173 -8.10 -4.19 8.49
C TYR A 173 -8.94 -3.05 9.08
N GLY A 174 -10.27 -3.08 9.01
CA GLY A 174 -11.09 -1.89 9.23
C GLY A 174 -10.76 -0.78 8.22
N ALA A 175 -10.37 -1.16 7.00
CA ALA A 175 -9.89 -0.26 5.97
C ALA A 175 -10.99 0.71 5.46
N LEU A 176 -10.62 1.61 4.56
CA LEU A 176 -11.61 2.46 3.89
C LEU A 176 -12.55 1.60 3.01
N ILE A 177 -12.01 0.58 2.36
CA ILE A 177 -12.77 -0.37 1.56
C ILE A 177 -12.72 -1.71 2.29
N ALA A 178 -13.88 -2.19 2.72
CA ALA A 178 -14.03 -3.46 3.42
C ALA A 178 -13.48 -4.63 2.59
N GLU A 179 -13.27 -5.78 3.21
CA GLU A 179 -12.74 -6.99 2.58
C GLU A 179 -13.50 -7.38 1.31
N ASN A 180 -14.83 -7.26 1.33
CA ASN A 180 -15.69 -7.56 0.20
C ASN A 180 -15.75 -6.43 -0.86
N GLY A 181 -15.16 -5.26 -0.62
CA GLY A 181 -15.20 -4.10 -1.50
C GLY A 181 -16.20 -3.00 -1.10
N ASP A 182 -16.94 -3.20 -0.01
CA ASP A 182 -17.95 -2.23 0.42
C ASP A 182 -17.34 -0.95 1.00
N ILE A 183 -18.10 0.14 0.87
CA ILE A 183 -17.75 1.47 1.35
C ILE A 183 -17.99 1.54 2.86
N THR A 184 -16.94 1.88 3.62
CA THR A 184 -17.02 2.05 5.07
C THR A 184 -17.32 3.50 5.46
N PRO A 185 -17.72 3.76 6.73
CA PRO A 185 -17.83 5.12 7.23
C PRO A 185 -16.52 5.93 7.09
N ALA A 186 -15.36 5.28 7.28
CA ALA A 186 -14.06 5.93 7.09
C ALA A 186 -13.85 6.38 5.64
N TYR A 187 -14.26 5.58 4.65
CA TYR A 187 -14.24 5.98 3.25
C TYR A 187 -15.06 7.24 3.02
N THR A 188 -16.31 7.28 3.51
CA THR A 188 -17.17 8.46 3.32
C THR A 188 -16.57 9.72 3.95
N ALA A 189 -15.93 9.60 5.11
CA ALA A 189 -15.27 10.72 5.77
C ALA A 189 -14.04 11.20 5.00
N VAL A 190 -13.18 10.28 4.52
CA VAL A 190 -12.01 10.63 3.70
C VAL A 190 -12.43 11.22 2.36
N HIS A 191 -13.47 10.67 1.71
CA HIS A 191 -14.05 11.22 0.48
C HIS A 191 -14.51 12.67 0.66
N ALA A 192 -15.27 12.94 1.72
CA ALA A 192 -15.73 14.28 2.06
C ALA A 192 -14.57 15.23 2.38
N TRP A 193 -13.54 14.73 3.06
CA TRP A 193 -12.33 15.48 3.35
C TRP A 193 -11.60 15.90 2.07
N VAL A 194 -11.30 14.96 1.16
CA VAL A 194 -10.65 15.26 -0.14
C VAL A 194 -11.47 16.26 -0.95
N LYS A 195 -12.80 16.11 -0.95
CA LYS A 195 -13.73 17.02 -1.65
C LYS A 195 -13.60 18.48 -1.17
N ASN A 196 -13.25 18.68 0.09
CA ASN A 196 -13.12 20.01 0.70
C ASN A 196 -11.72 20.63 0.54
N ILE A 197 -10.77 19.90 -0.06
CA ILE A 197 -9.44 20.45 -0.37
C ILE A 197 -9.55 21.39 -1.58
N THR A 198 -9.24 22.66 -1.37
CA THR A 198 -9.22 23.66 -2.42
C THR A 198 -8.17 23.32 -3.48
N ASN A 199 -8.54 23.41 -4.77
CA ASN A 199 -7.65 23.14 -5.91
C ASN A 199 -7.06 21.73 -5.95
N TRP A 200 -7.74 20.73 -5.38
CA TRP A 200 -7.29 19.35 -5.47
C TRP A 200 -7.24 18.89 -6.94
N PRO A 201 -6.09 18.43 -7.46
CA PRO A 201 -5.93 18.15 -8.90
C PRO A 201 -6.82 17.03 -9.44
N GLN A 202 -7.23 16.10 -8.57
CA GLN A 202 -8.02 14.93 -8.95
C GLN A 202 -9.28 14.87 -8.09
N PRO A 203 -10.30 15.71 -8.39
CA PRO A 203 -11.50 15.77 -7.58
C PRO A 203 -12.12 14.38 -7.40
N PRO A 204 -12.68 14.09 -6.21
CA PRO A 204 -13.30 12.80 -5.95
C PRO A 204 -14.51 12.60 -6.86
N LEU A 205 -14.70 11.36 -7.32
CA LEU A 205 -15.85 10.96 -8.14
C LEU A 205 -17.03 10.60 -7.22
N PRO A 206 -18.25 10.41 -7.75
CA PRO A 206 -19.36 9.90 -6.93
C PRO A 206 -18.98 8.60 -6.21
N ILE A 207 -19.45 8.46 -4.96
CA ILE A 207 -19.21 7.26 -4.16
C ILE A 207 -19.90 6.08 -4.86
N PRO A 208 -19.18 5.00 -5.20
CA PRO A 208 -19.77 3.85 -5.85
C PRO A 208 -20.67 3.08 -4.89
N ALA A 209 -21.66 2.38 -5.45
CA ALA A 209 -22.54 1.53 -4.66
C ALA A 209 -21.77 0.36 -4.03
N ASN A 210 -22.27 -0.14 -2.90
CA ASN A 210 -21.80 -1.39 -2.32
C ASN A 210 -22.13 -2.58 -3.22
N ASN A 211 -21.39 -3.66 -3.04
CA ASN A 211 -21.63 -4.87 -3.81
C ASN A 211 -22.99 -5.47 -3.42
N PRO A 212 -23.69 -6.13 -4.36
CA PRO A 212 -24.84 -6.95 -4.01
C PRO A 212 -24.41 -7.96 -2.95
N PRO A 213 -25.21 -8.27 -1.92
CA PRO A 213 -24.68 -9.04 -0.79
C PRO A 213 -24.46 -10.53 -1.09
N TRP A 214 -24.62 -10.95 -2.35
CA TRP A 214 -24.45 -12.32 -2.89
C TRP A 214 -23.75 -12.35 -4.26
N ALA A 215 -23.02 -11.28 -4.60
CA ALA A 215 -22.18 -11.20 -5.81
C ALA A 215 -20.72 -11.55 -5.54
#